data_AF-A0A246FKV9-F1
#
_entry.id   AF-A0A246FKV9-F1
#
_cell.length_a   1.000
_cell.length_b   1.000
_cell.length_c   1.000
_cell.angle_alpha   90.00
_cell.angle_beta   90.00
_cell.angle_gamma   90.00
#
_symmetry.space_group_name_H-M   'P 1'
#
loop_
_entity.id
_entity.type
_entity.pdbx_description
1 polymer ?
#
loop_
_entity_poly.entity_id
_entity_poly.type
_entity_poly.pdbx_seq_one_letter_code
_entity_poly.pdbx_strand_id
1 'polypeptide(L)'
;METPIIPLVTEEQKQAEETWRKSIPAQVFLNHFFAINYHIQQADDAMGGLQHLPYFRAHQAELAETDLPALTKLLHACWSTEYALRATAELGDEDYLRNALHWTFPQAYHTITAGLQAFLYTTGVRGNNPALIRREVGRLVVRNAYPRPVSFYAAGAHGDFSIHRLPLAGYKAGLQIAGKEIDAQAQIGQFLRTTRTIKAKATRLQVQANPNTALRSQKTGKVLDKWTAAHWQEITWRLGYTTIFDLLGRLRISQTSREIERFVEADIDFTLFHQSLLNIVGYLNGIHETYVAKAMGLERYQQLVAELPRHLQNSFVEERLRTRVAPQLNTQETPVLRMAA
;
A
#
# COMPACT_ATOMS: atom_id res chain seq x y z
N MET A 1 40.02 45.65 4.90
CA MET A 1 38.58 45.55 4.64
C MET A 1 38.40 44.38 3.69
N GLU A 2 37.92 43.25 4.19
CA GLU A 2 37.61 42.10 3.35
C GLU A 2 36.31 42.37 2.60
N THR A 3 36.40 42.50 1.29
CA THR A 3 35.24 42.65 0.41
C THR A 3 34.49 41.32 0.37
N PRO A 4 33.19 41.28 0.71
CA PRO A 4 32.43 40.05 0.65
C PRO A 4 32.25 39.65 -0.82
N ILE A 5 32.85 38.53 -1.21
CA ILE A 5 32.63 37.90 -2.51
C ILE A 5 31.20 37.36 -2.50
N ILE A 6 30.27 38.09 -3.13
CA ILE A 6 28.92 37.60 -3.38
C ILE A 6 29.03 36.62 -4.56
N PRO A 7 28.72 35.32 -4.39
CA PRO A 7 28.77 34.38 -5.49
C PRO A 7 27.76 34.80 -6.56
N LEU A 8 28.23 35.07 -7.77
CA LEU A 8 27.39 35.25 -8.96
C LEU A 8 26.76 33.90 -9.30
N VAL A 9 25.55 33.66 -8.78
CA VAL A 9 24.73 32.52 -9.18
C VAL A 9 24.36 32.70 -10.65
N THR A 10 24.83 31.82 -11.52
CA THR A 10 24.55 31.88 -12.96
C THR A 10 23.09 31.54 -13.26
N GLU A 11 22.54 32.01 -14.38
CA GLU A 11 21.19 31.62 -14.81
C GLU A 11 21.06 30.10 -14.99
N GLU A 12 22.14 29.43 -15.42
CA GLU A 12 22.20 27.97 -15.48
C GLU A 12 22.07 27.31 -14.10
N GLN A 13 22.68 27.88 -13.05
CA GLN A 13 22.53 27.39 -11.67
C GLN A 13 21.11 27.59 -11.14
N LYS A 14 20.45 28.71 -11.48
CA LYS A 14 19.05 28.94 -11.11
C LYS A 14 18.11 27.96 -11.81
N GLN A 15 18.32 27.72 -13.11
CA GLN A 15 17.53 26.75 -13.87
C GLN A 15 17.74 25.32 -13.36
N ALA A 16 18.98 24.93 -13.06
CA ALA A 16 19.27 23.63 -12.46
C ALA A 16 18.62 23.48 -11.08
N GLU A 17 18.65 24.52 -10.24
CA GLU A 17 18.00 24.51 -8.94
C GLU A 17 16.48 24.44 -9.05
N GLU A 18 15.88 25.13 -10.02
CA GLU A 18 14.44 25.08 -10.28
C GLU A 18 13.99 23.70 -10.75
N THR A 19 14.74 23.09 -11.67
CA THR A 19 14.52 21.72 -12.15
C THR A 19 14.65 20.71 -11.01
N TRP A 20 15.67 20.84 -10.17
CA TRP A 20 15.84 20.00 -8.98
C TRP A 20 14.66 20.15 -8.00
N ARG A 21 14.20 21.38 -7.73
CA ARG A 21 13.03 21.61 -6.86
C ARG A 21 11.75 20.99 -7.42
N LYS A 22 11.60 20.95 -8.75
CA LYS A 22 10.46 20.30 -9.43
C LYS A 22 10.51 18.77 -9.33
N SER A 23 11.68 18.15 -9.23
CA SER A 23 11.82 16.69 -9.11
C SER A 23 11.64 16.14 -7.69
N ILE A 24 11.75 16.97 -6.64
CA ILE A 24 11.61 16.55 -5.24
C ILE A 24 10.35 15.71 -4.97
N PRO A 25 9.12 16.09 -5.43
CA PRO A 25 7.93 15.28 -5.18
C PRO A 25 8.02 13.87 -5.77
N ALA A 26 8.62 13.73 -6.96
CA ALA A 26 8.86 12.45 -7.61
C ALA A 26 9.90 11.61 -6.87
N GLN A 27 11.00 12.24 -6.46
CA GLN A 27 12.03 11.58 -5.66
C GLN A 27 11.46 11.06 -4.34
N VAL A 28 10.68 11.90 -3.65
CA VAL A 28 9.99 11.51 -2.41
C VAL A 28 9.04 10.36 -2.67
N PHE A 29 8.31 10.37 -3.79
CA PHE A 29 7.41 9.27 -4.15
C PHE A 29 8.16 7.96 -4.39
N LEU A 30 9.22 7.97 -5.20
CA LEU A 30 10.12 6.84 -5.40
C LEU A 30 10.68 6.32 -4.07
N ASN A 31 11.20 7.20 -3.22
CA ASN A 31 11.77 6.83 -1.93
C ASN A 31 10.78 6.07 -1.04
N HIS A 32 9.49 6.44 -1.05
CA HIS A 32 8.48 5.71 -0.29
C HIS A 32 8.27 4.28 -0.79
N PHE A 33 8.15 4.07 -2.10
CA PHE A 33 7.95 2.73 -2.67
C PHE A 33 9.21 1.88 -2.52
N PHE A 34 10.38 2.46 -2.79
CA PHE A 34 11.64 1.78 -2.56
C PHE A 34 11.79 1.38 -1.09
N ALA A 35 11.54 2.29 -0.15
CA ALA A 35 11.67 2.00 1.28
C ALA A 35 10.76 0.86 1.74
N ILE A 36 9.53 0.79 1.21
CA ILE A 36 8.62 -0.32 1.51
C ILE A 36 9.15 -1.62 0.93
N ASN A 37 9.58 -1.62 -0.33
CA ASN A 37 10.17 -2.81 -0.95
C ASN A 37 11.41 -3.29 -0.17
N TYR A 38 12.31 -2.37 0.16
CA TYR A 38 13.48 -2.65 0.99
C TYR A 38 13.09 -3.25 2.35
N HIS A 39 12.14 -2.62 3.05
CA HIS A 39 11.66 -3.11 4.34
C HIS A 39 11.04 -4.51 4.25
N ILE A 40 10.28 -4.80 3.19
CA ILE A 40 9.74 -6.13 2.93
C ILE A 40 10.88 -7.14 2.75
N GLN A 41 11.83 -6.85 1.86
CA GLN A 41 12.94 -7.76 1.54
C GLN A 41 13.84 -8.05 2.75
N GLN A 42 14.05 -7.07 3.64
CA GLN A 42 14.90 -7.27 4.83
C GLN A 42 14.17 -8.01 5.97
N ALA A 43 12.84 -7.99 6.01
CA ALA A 43 12.08 -8.45 7.17
C ALA A 43 11.17 -9.67 6.93
N ASP A 44 10.97 -10.11 5.68
CA ASP A 44 10.04 -11.22 5.36
C ASP A 44 10.51 -12.58 5.90
N ASP A 45 11.79 -12.91 5.72
CA ASP A 45 12.36 -14.21 6.12
C ASP A 45 12.58 -14.34 7.64
N ALA A 46 12.72 -13.23 8.35
CA ALA A 46 13.17 -13.23 9.75
C ALA A 46 12.13 -13.73 10.77
N MET A 47 10.84 -13.87 10.39
CA MET A 47 9.73 -14.06 11.35
C MET A 47 8.73 -15.16 10.97
N GLY A 48 9.02 -15.99 9.95
CA GLY A 48 8.30 -17.24 9.70
C GLY A 48 7.05 -17.18 8.79
N GLY A 49 6.77 -16.08 8.09
CA GLY A 49 5.66 -16.02 7.13
C GLY A 49 4.26 -16.13 7.76
N LEU A 50 3.24 -16.42 6.93
CA LEU A 50 1.82 -16.38 7.33
C LEU A 50 1.46 -17.43 8.39
N GLN A 51 2.10 -18.60 8.36
CA GLN A 51 1.78 -19.70 9.28
C GLN A 51 1.96 -19.36 10.77
N HIS A 52 2.83 -18.40 11.09
CA HIS A 52 3.08 -17.98 12.46
C HIS A 52 2.02 -16.98 12.96
N LEU A 53 1.20 -16.42 12.07
CA LEU A 53 0.16 -15.46 12.43
C LEU A 53 -1.03 -16.16 13.08
N PRO A 54 -1.42 -15.80 14.33
CA PRO A 54 -2.61 -16.35 14.96
C PRO A 54 -3.87 -16.16 14.12
N TYR A 55 -3.98 -15.00 13.44
CA TYR A 55 -5.10 -14.71 12.55
C TYR A 55 -5.16 -15.70 11.37
N PHE A 56 -4.01 -16.00 10.75
CA PHE A 56 -3.97 -16.95 9.63
C PHE A 56 -4.35 -18.36 10.08
N ARG A 57 -3.83 -18.84 11.22
CA ARG A 57 -4.16 -20.16 11.75
C ARG A 57 -5.64 -20.31 12.07
N ALA A 58 -6.22 -19.31 12.76
CA ALA A 58 -7.63 -19.28 13.13
C ALA A 58 -8.59 -18.86 12.00
N HIS A 59 -8.07 -18.56 10.80
CA HIS A 59 -8.91 -18.17 9.68
C HIS A 59 -9.83 -19.32 9.27
N GLN A 60 -11.14 -19.08 9.39
CA GLN A 60 -12.19 -19.97 8.93
C GLN A 60 -12.90 -19.30 7.75
N ALA A 61 -13.09 -20.07 6.68
CA ALA A 61 -13.74 -19.59 5.47
C ALA A 61 -15.25 -19.45 5.67
N GLU A 62 -15.78 -18.29 5.33
CA GLU A 62 -17.21 -18.06 5.13
C GLU A 62 -17.48 -18.07 3.62
N LEU A 63 -17.37 -19.26 3.01
CA LEU A 63 -17.58 -19.49 1.57
C LEU A 63 -18.62 -20.58 1.34
N ALA A 64 -19.62 -20.29 0.51
CA ALA A 64 -20.50 -21.30 -0.06
C ALA A 64 -20.01 -21.75 -1.45
N GLU A 65 -20.49 -22.88 -1.97
CA GLU A 65 -20.15 -23.27 -3.36
C GLU A 65 -20.62 -22.24 -4.40
N THR A 66 -21.73 -21.55 -4.11
CA THR A 66 -22.29 -20.47 -4.95
C THR A 66 -21.38 -19.24 -5.01
N ASP A 67 -20.45 -19.09 -4.07
CA ASP A 67 -19.49 -17.98 -4.01
C ASP A 67 -18.29 -18.19 -4.94
N LEU A 68 -17.99 -19.43 -5.32
CA LEU A 68 -16.79 -19.79 -6.09
C LEU A 68 -16.69 -19.06 -7.44
N PRO A 69 -17.76 -18.93 -8.25
CA PRO A 69 -17.67 -18.21 -9.53
C PRO A 69 -17.28 -16.74 -9.36
N ALA A 70 -17.81 -16.07 -8.33
CA ALA A 70 -17.49 -14.67 -8.04
C ALA A 70 -16.04 -14.52 -7.55
N LEU A 71 -15.58 -15.43 -6.69
CA LEU A 71 -14.21 -15.47 -6.21
C LEU A 71 -13.21 -15.71 -7.35
N THR A 72 -13.47 -16.68 -8.22
CA THR A 72 -12.66 -16.94 -9.43
C THR A 72 -12.59 -15.71 -10.33
N LYS A 73 -13.70 -15.00 -10.53
CA LYS A 73 -13.71 -13.76 -11.32
C LYS A 73 -12.81 -12.67 -10.71
N LEU A 74 -12.81 -12.53 -9.38
CA LEU A 74 -11.93 -11.59 -8.68
C LEU A 74 -10.45 -11.97 -8.83
N LEU A 75 -10.12 -13.26 -8.72
CA LEU A 75 -8.76 -13.76 -8.95
C LEU A 75 -8.29 -13.54 -10.38
N HIS A 76 -9.12 -13.84 -11.38
CA HIS A 76 -8.80 -13.57 -12.78
C HIS A 76 -8.56 -12.07 -13.03
N ALA A 77 -9.40 -11.19 -12.48
CA ALA A 77 -9.17 -9.75 -12.57
C ALA A 77 -7.86 -9.32 -11.91
N CYS A 78 -7.53 -9.89 -10.75
CA CYS A 78 -6.25 -9.68 -10.06
C CYS A 78 -5.06 -10.07 -10.95
N TRP A 79 -5.05 -11.32 -11.44
CA TRP A 79 -3.95 -11.89 -12.20
C TRP A 79 -3.77 -11.25 -13.58
N SER A 80 -4.85 -11.05 -14.35
CA SER A 80 -4.76 -10.38 -15.66
C SER A 80 -4.27 -8.94 -15.52
N THR A 81 -4.65 -8.23 -14.46
CA THR A 81 -4.15 -6.87 -14.21
C THR A 81 -2.68 -6.86 -13.79
N GLU A 82 -2.26 -7.82 -12.95
CA GLU A 82 -0.85 -7.97 -12.59
C GLU A 82 0.02 -8.37 -13.79
N TYR A 83 -0.48 -9.23 -14.67
CA TYR A 83 0.18 -9.58 -15.92
C TYR A 83 0.46 -8.35 -16.78
N ALA A 84 -0.55 -7.48 -16.97
CA ALA A 84 -0.37 -6.23 -17.73
C ALA A 84 0.67 -5.29 -17.09
N LEU A 85 0.70 -5.22 -15.75
CA LEU A 85 1.69 -4.45 -15.01
C LEU A 85 3.11 -5.01 -15.21
N ARG A 86 3.27 -6.34 -15.16
CA ARG A 86 4.56 -7.03 -15.37
C ARG A 86 5.08 -6.85 -16.79
N ALA A 87 4.21 -7.05 -17.78
CA ALA A 87 4.56 -6.86 -19.18
C ALA A 87 5.07 -5.43 -19.46
N THR A 88 4.49 -4.43 -18.80
CA THR A 88 4.96 -3.04 -18.91
C THR A 88 6.39 -2.88 -18.38
N ALA A 89 6.73 -3.50 -17.26
CA ALA A 89 8.06 -3.39 -16.67
C ALA A 89 9.13 -4.18 -17.44
N GLU A 90 8.75 -5.27 -18.12
CA GLU A 90 9.67 -6.13 -18.88
C GLU A 90 9.99 -5.59 -20.28
N LEU A 91 9.07 -4.85 -20.89
CA LEU A 91 9.17 -4.40 -22.29
C LEU A 91 9.76 -2.99 -22.48
N GLY A 92 9.94 -2.23 -21.39
CA GLY A 92 10.23 -0.80 -21.46
C GLY A 92 11.70 -0.42 -21.39
N ASP A 93 12.12 0.48 -22.28
CA ASP A 93 13.24 1.38 -21.98
C ASP A 93 12.82 2.45 -20.95
N GLU A 94 13.77 3.25 -20.49
CA GLU A 94 13.52 4.24 -19.43
C GLU A 94 12.45 5.28 -19.83
N ASP A 95 12.43 5.70 -21.10
CA ASP A 95 11.45 6.65 -21.62
C ASP A 95 10.04 6.04 -21.69
N TYR A 96 9.94 4.76 -22.07
CA TYR A 96 8.68 4.03 -22.01
C TYR A 96 8.20 3.92 -20.56
N LEU A 97 9.06 3.53 -19.62
CA LEU A 97 8.72 3.37 -18.20
C LEU A 97 8.29 4.70 -17.55
N ARG A 98 8.92 5.81 -17.93
CA ARG A 98 8.53 7.16 -17.54
C ARG A 98 7.09 7.46 -17.93
N ASN A 99 6.72 7.22 -19.19
CA ASN A 99 5.37 7.47 -19.69
C ASN A 99 4.34 6.43 -19.21
N ALA A 100 4.80 5.24 -18.84
CA ALA A 100 3.95 4.14 -18.40
C ALA A 100 3.24 4.38 -17.07
N LEU A 101 3.69 5.36 -16.27
CA LEU A 101 3.07 5.71 -14.99
C LEU A 101 1.56 5.98 -15.10
N HIS A 102 1.10 6.48 -16.25
CA HIS A 102 -0.32 6.71 -16.55
C HIS A 102 -1.18 5.45 -16.42
N TRP A 103 -0.64 4.27 -16.74
CA TRP A 103 -1.36 3.00 -16.63
C TRP A 103 -0.85 2.09 -15.52
N THR A 104 0.44 2.13 -15.16
CA THR A 104 0.94 1.26 -14.08
C THR A 104 0.39 1.63 -12.71
N PHE A 105 0.12 2.92 -12.46
CA PHE A 105 -0.53 3.36 -11.22
C PHE A 105 -1.94 2.76 -11.06
N PRO A 106 -2.87 2.91 -12.04
CA PRO A 106 -4.13 2.18 -12.03
C PRO A 106 -3.96 0.67 -11.91
N GLN A 107 -3.09 0.06 -12.72
CA GLN A 107 -2.94 -1.40 -12.73
C GLN A 107 -2.50 -1.93 -11.36
N ALA A 108 -1.49 -1.32 -10.73
CA ALA A 108 -1.03 -1.70 -9.40
C ALA A 108 -2.11 -1.53 -8.31
N TYR A 109 -2.88 -0.45 -8.37
CA TYR A 109 -4.01 -0.27 -7.45
C TYR A 109 -5.10 -1.32 -7.66
N HIS A 110 -5.48 -1.58 -8.91
CA HIS A 110 -6.59 -2.46 -9.25
C HIS A 110 -6.28 -3.94 -9.00
N THR A 111 -5.06 -4.39 -9.32
CA THR A 111 -4.66 -5.78 -9.02
C THR A 111 -4.70 -6.06 -7.52
N ILE A 112 -4.08 -5.20 -6.70
CA ILE A 112 -4.08 -5.38 -5.23
C ILE A 112 -5.50 -5.27 -4.66
N THR A 113 -6.33 -4.37 -5.20
CA THR A 113 -7.73 -4.24 -4.76
C THR A 113 -8.53 -5.48 -5.10
N ALA A 114 -8.34 -6.08 -6.28
CA ALA A 114 -9.01 -7.31 -6.68
C ALA A 114 -8.57 -8.50 -5.82
N GLY A 115 -7.26 -8.64 -5.55
CA GLY A 115 -6.73 -9.65 -4.62
C GLY A 115 -7.26 -9.46 -3.19
N LEU A 116 -7.26 -8.23 -2.69
CA LEU A 116 -7.84 -7.90 -1.38
C LEU A 116 -9.34 -8.21 -1.33
N GLN A 117 -10.08 -7.90 -2.39
CA GLN A 117 -11.51 -8.22 -2.47
C GLN A 117 -11.72 -9.73 -2.47
N ALA A 118 -10.92 -10.50 -3.20
CA ALA A 118 -10.98 -11.97 -3.16
C ALA A 118 -10.74 -12.48 -1.73
N PHE A 119 -9.74 -11.95 -1.02
CA PHE A 119 -9.51 -12.28 0.40
C PHE A 119 -10.70 -11.89 1.29
N LEU A 120 -11.22 -10.66 1.19
CA LEU A 120 -12.40 -10.22 1.95
C LEU A 120 -13.65 -11.06 1.66
N TYR A 121 -13.76 -11.57 0.43
CA TYR A 121 -14.81 -12.50 0.04
C TYR A 121 -14.70 -13.83 0.80
N THR A 122 -13.52 -14.25 1.25
CA THR A 122 -13.40 -15.44 2.12
C THR A 122 -13.93 -15.22 3.54
N THR A 123 -14.12 -13.96 3.96
CA THR A 123 -14.53 -13.58 5.32
C THR A 123 -15.93 -12.94 5.36
N GLY A 124 -16.83 -13.30 4.43
CA GLY A 124 -18.20 -12.77 4.39
C GLY A 124 -18.36 -11.36 3.80
N VAL A 125 -17.28 -10.65 3.42
CA VAL A 125 -17.35 -9.27 2.93
C VAL A 125 -17.47 -9.25 1.40
N ARG A 126 -18.70 -9.08 0.90
CA ARG A 126 -19.05 -9.19 -0.54
C ARG A 126 -19.12 -7.85 -1.28
N GLY A 127 -19.19 -6.72 -0.57
CA GLY A 127 -19.40 -5.40 -1.16
C GLY A 127 -18.15 -4.78 -1.79
N ASN A 128 -18.35 -3.90 -2.78
CA ASN A 128 -17.27 -3.18 -3.46
C ASN A 128 -17.08 -1.73 -2.99
N ASN A 129 -17.75 -1.32 -1.90
CA ASN A 129 -17.68 0.06 -1.40
C ASN A 129 -16.24 0.39 -0.93
N PRO A 130 -15.54 1.37 -1.55
CA PRO A 130 -14.16 1.67 -1.24
C PRO A 130 -13.91 2.12 0.21
N ALA A 131 -14.89 2.79 0.84
CA ALA A 131 -14.78 3.22 2.22
C ALA A 131 -14.89 2.03 3.19
N LEU A 132 -15.77 1.08 2.89
CA LEU A 132 -15.91 -0.14 3.67
C LEU A 132 -14.67 -1.02 3.53
N ILE A 133 -14.20 -1.28 2.31
CA ILE A 133 -12.98 -2.07 2.04
C ILE A 133 -11.78 -1.47 2.79
N ARG A 134 -11.60 -0.15 2.72
CA ARG A 134 -10.52 0.55 3.44
C ARG A 134 -10.62 0.37 4.95
N ARG A 135 -11.83 0.40 5.51
CA ARG A 135 -12.04 0.19 6.93
C ARG A 135 -11.73 -1.25 7.33
N GLU A 136 -12.21 -2.23 6.56
CA GLU A 136 -11.97 -3.64 6.86
C GLU A 136 -10.49 -4.00 6.73
N VAL A 137 -9.80 -3.55 5.67
CA VAL A 137 -8.35 -3.81 5.54
C VAL A 137 -7.54 -3.16 6.67
N GLY A 138 -7.93 -1.96 7.13
CA GLY A 138 -7.32 -1.34 8.31
C GLY A 138 -7.46 -2.22 9.56
N ARG A 139 -8.64 -2.83 9.77
CA ARG A 139 -8.85 -3.76 10.88
C ARG A 139 -8.03 -5.04 10.74
N LEU A 140 -7.93 -5.59 9.53
CA LEU A 140 -7.11 -6.77 9.26
C LEU A 140 -5.63 -6.52 9.60
N VAL A 141 -5.09 -5.39 9.17
CA VAL A 141 -3.72 -4.97 9.51
C VAL A 141 -3.54 -4.91 11.04
N VAL A 142 -4.42 -4.23 11.77
CA VAL A 142 -4.33 -4.11 13.23
C VAL A 142 -4.49 -5.47 13.93
N ARG A 143 -5.31 -6.38 13.38
CA ARG A 143 -5.53 -7.74 13.92
C ARG A 143 -4.44 -8.75 13.57
N ASN A 144 -3.30 -8.32 13.02
CA ASN A 144 -2.20 -9.19 12.60
C ASN A 144 -2.60 -10.24 11.55
N ALA A 145 -3.52 -9.88 10.64
CA ALA A 145 -3.83 -10.67 9.45
C ALA A 145 -2.77 -10.53 8.34
N TYR A 146 -1.77 -9.67 8.55
CA TYR A 146 -0.70 -9.43 7.61
C TYR A 146 0.66 -9.65 8.30
N PRO A 147 1.67 -10.16 7.57
CA PRO A 147 3.03 -10.27 8.08
C PRO A 147 3.58 -8.93 8.55
N ARG A 148 4.52 -8.98 9.50
CA ARG A 148 5.14 -7.80 10.11
C ARG A 148 5.61 -6.73 9.11
N PRO A 149 6.26 -7.06 7.98
CA PRO A 149 6.78 -6.04 7.06
C PRO A 149 5.70 -5.17 6.41
N VAL A 150 4.43 -5.59 6.43
CA VAL A 150 3.31 -4.82 5.86
C VAL A 150 2.17 -4.62 6.86
N SER A 151 2.39 -4.95 8.15
CA SER A 151 1.38 -4.81 9.20
C SER A 151 1.49 -3.49 9.99
N PHE A 152 2.32 -2.56 9.53
CA PHE A 152 2.45 -1.23 10.10
C PHE A 152 1.23 -0.35 9.80
N TYR A 153 0.96 0.60 10.70
CA TYR A 153 -0.15 1.55 10.54
C TYR A 153 0.02 2.81 11.37
N ALA A 154 -0.72 3.86 10.99
CA ALA A 154 -0.86 5.09 11.76
C ALA A 154 -2.28 5.28 12.32
N ALA A 155 -2.34 5.79 13.54
CA ALA A 155 -3.55 6.16 14.26
C ALA A 155 -3.35 7.53 14.95
N GLY A 156 -4.31 7.96 15.77
CA GLY A 156 -4.22 9.22 16.52
C GLY A 156 -4.86 10.43 15.82
N ALA A 157 -4.91 11.55 16.55
CA ALA A 157 -5.56 12.78 16.13
C ALA A 157 -4.65 13.65 15.26
N HIS A 158 -5.23 14.60 14.51
CA HIS A 158 -4.44 15.50 13.66
C HIS A 158 -3.44 16.31 14.50
N GLY A 159 -2.15 16.21 14.14
CA GLY A 159 -1.05 16.85 14.88
C GLY A 159 -0.38 15.94 15.91
N ASP A 160 -1.01 14.81 16.26
CA ASP A 160 -0.48 13.81 17.20
C ASP A 160 -0.77 12.39 16.68
N PHE A 161 -0.03 12.01 15.64
CA PHE A 161 -0.14 10.69 15.03
C PHE A 161 0.84 9.70 15.64
N SER A 162 0.31 8.55 16.06
CA SER A 162 1.11 7.40 16.48
C SER A 162 1.37 6.48 15.30
N ILE A 163 2.64 6.07 15.14
CA ILE A 163 3.04 5.03 14.17
C ILE A 163 3.26 3.74 14.93
N HIS A 164 2.65 2.66 14.47
CA HIS A 164 2.70 1.35 15.10
C HIS A 164 3.48 0.35 14.23
N ARG A 165 4.25 -0.52 14.90
CA ARG A 165 5.05 -1.61 14.30
C ARG A 165 6.19 -1.17 13.37
N LEU A 166 6.58 0.10 13.44
CA LEU A 166 7.79 0.66 12.83
C LEU A 166 8.56 1.45 13.90
N PRO A 167 9.43 0.80 14.69
CA PRO A 167 10.12 1.45 15.80
C PRO A 167 11.00 2.63 15.38
N LEU A 168 11.49 2.63 14.13
CA LEU A 168 12.39 3.66 13.58
C LEU A 168 11.62 4.71 12.74
N ALA A 169 10.28 4.71 12.75
CA ALA A 169 9.48 5.69 12.02
C ALA A 169 9.48 7.11 12.62
N GLY A 170 10.15 7.31 13.76
CA GLY A 170 10.35 8.62 14.38
C GLY A 170 11.52 9.42 13.81
N TYR A 171 12.43 8.77 13.07
CA TYR A 171 13.60 9.41 12.50
C TYR A 171 13.23 10.31 11.32
N LYS A 172 14.10 11.29 11.02
CA LYS A 172 13.92 12.22 9.90
C LYS A 172 14.22 11.51 8.58
N ALA A 173 13.22 11.43 7.71
CA ALA A 173 13.38 10.93 6.35
C ALA A 173 14.26 11.87 5.51
N GLY A 174 15.23 11.29 4.79
CA GLY A 174 16.09 12.01 3.85
C GLY A 174 15.51 12.08 2.44
N LEU A 175 16.21 12.74 1.51
CA LEU A 175 15.88 12.69 0.08
C LEU A 175 16.63 11.57 -0.66
N GLN A 176 17.61 10.94 -0.02
CA GLN A 176 18.36 9.83 -0.57
C GLN A 176 17.56 8.53 -0.50
N ILE A 177 17.83 7.63 -1.45
CA ILE A 177 17.32 6.26 -1.43
C ILE A 177 17.78 5.56 -0.15
N ALA A 178 16.90 4.79 0.47
CA ALA A 178 17.20 4.14 1.74
C ALA A 178 18.31 3.09 1.57
N GLY A 179 19.45 3.27 2.26
CA GLY A 179 20.51 2.27 2.28
C GLY A 179 20.47 1.35 3.49
N LYS A 180 19.62 1.67 4.48
CA LYS A 180 19.53 1.00 5.78
C LYS A 180 18.09 0.99 6.27
N GLU A 181 17.81 0.07 7.19
CA GLU A 181 16.48 -0.12 7.77
C GLU A 181 15.93 1.12 8.49
N ILE A 182 16.82 1.91 9.12
CA ILE A 182 16.43 3.17 9.76
C ILE A 182 15.88 4.19 8.75
N ASP A 183 16.50 4.28 7.57
CA ASP A 183 16.09 5.20 6.52
C ASP A 183 14.78 4.71 5.91
N ALA A 184 14.65 3.40 5.67
CA ALA A 184 13.44 2.80 5.13
C ALA A 184 12.23 3.05 6.05
N GLN A 185 12.35 2.76 7.34
CA GLN A 185 11.26 2.99 8.30
C GLN A 185 10.95 4.49 8.48
N ALA A 186 11.96 5.37 8.42
CA ALA A 186 11.75 6.81 8.46
C ALA A 186 10.91 7.29 7.26
N GLN A 187 11.22 6.82 6.04
CA GLN A 187 10.41 7.10 4.84
C GLN A 187 8.97 6.59 5.01
N ILE A 188 8.80 5.34 5.46
CA ILE A 188 7.45 4.76 5.67
C ILE A 188 6.68 5.58 6.73
N GLY A 189 7.36 5.99 7.81
CA GLY A 189 6.81 6.86 8.85
C GLY A 189 6.34 8.21 8.30
N GLN A 190 7.17 8.88 7.49
CA GLN A 190 6.81 10.14 6.83
C GLN A 190 5.59 9.95 5.92
N PHE A 191 5.58 8.88 5.12
CA PHE A 191 4.44 8.52 4.27
C PHE A 191 3.15 8.40 5.09
N LEU A 192 3.16 7.65 6.19
CA LEU A 192 1.98 7.42 7.01
C LEU A 192 1.44 8.73 7.60
N ARG A 193 2.33 9.58 8.14
CA ARG A 193 1.96 10.88 8.72
C ARG A 193 1.38 11.83 7.67
N THR A 194 2.04 11.97 6.52
CA THR A 194 1.58 12.85 5.44
C THR A 194 0.24 12.39 4.88
N THR A 195 0.08 11.08 4.65
CA THR A 195 -1.18 10.50 4.16
C THR A 195 -2.32 10.69 5.15
N ARG A 196 -2.08 10.46 6.44
CA ARG A 196 -3.08 10.71 7.49
C ARG A 196 -3.45 12.19 7.61
N THR A 197 -2.48 13.10 7.43
CA THR A 197 -2.72 14.56 7.37
C THR A 197 -3.67 14.91 6.21
N ILE A 198 -3.40 14.38 5.02
CA ILE A 198 -4.24 14.62 3.83
C ILE A 198 -5.67 14.12 4.09
N LYS A 199 -5.82 12.89 4.62
CA LYS A 199 -7.13 12.31 4.98
C LYS A 199 -7.88 13.19 5.99
N ALA A 200 -7.22 13.62 7.06
CA ALA A 200 -7.83 14.48 8.08
C ALA A 200 -8.31 15.82 7.49
N LYS A 201 -7.49 16.47 6.65
CA LYS A 201 -7.87 17.72 5.96
C LYS A 201 -9.04 17.51 5.00
N ALA A 202 -9.04 16.42 4.23
CA ALA A 202 -10.15 16.09 3.34
C ALA A 202 -11.46 15.84 4.11
N THR A 203 -11.40 15.10 5.23
CA THR A 203 -12.56 14.88 6.09
C THR A 203 -13.06 16.19 6.70
N ARG A 204 -12.16 17.09 7.12
CA ARG A 204 -12.55 18.42 7.57
C ARG A 204 -13.34 19.17 6.51
N LEU A 205 -12.86 19.19 5.26
CA LEU A 205 -13.57 19.85 4.16
C LEU A 205 -14.95 19.25 3.93
N GLN A 206 -15.06 17.91 3.93
CA GLN A 206 -16.34 17.21 3.79
C GLN A 206 -17.33 17.55 4.92
N VAL A 207 -16.86 17.53 6.18
CA VAL A 207 -17.69 17.84 7.35
C VAL A 207 -18.18 19.29 7.33
N GLN A 208 -17.33 20.23 6.93
CA GLN A 208 -17.67 21.66 6.86
C GLN A 208 -18.57 22.01 5.66
N ALA A 209 -18.47 21.26 4.56
CA ALA A 209 -19.31 21.45 3.38
C ALA A 209 -20.78 21.02 3.60
N ASN A 210 -21.04 20.11 4.54
CA ASN A 210 -22.39 19.67 4.86
C ASN A 210 -22.99 20.52 6.00
N PRO A 211 -24.08 21.29 5.76
CA PRO A 211 -24.69 22.16 6.77
C PRO A 211 -25.10 21.45 8.07
N ASN A 212 -25.45 20.16 7.99
CA ASN A 212 -25.92 19.34 9.12
C ASN A 212 -24.77 18.82 9.99
N THR A 213 -23.56 18.69 9.44
CA THR A 213 -22.38 18.20 10.18
C THR A 213 -21.34 19.28 10.45
N ALA A 214 -21.50 20.47 9.86
CA ALA A 214 -20.56 21.56 10.00
C ALA A 214 -20.46 22.00 11.48
N LEU A 215 -19.25 21.93 12.03
CA LEU A 215 -18.94 22.47 13.34
C LEU A 215 -19.08 24.00 13.30
N ARG A 216 -19.84 24.54 14.24
CA ARG A 216 -20.21 25.96 14.32
C ARG A 216 -19.78 26.57 15.65
N SER A 217 -19.51 27.86 15.63
CA SER A 217 -19.28 28.64 16.83
C SER A 217 -20.55 28.71 17.68
N GLN A 218 -20.45 28.33 18.95
CA GLN A 218 -21.57 28.46 19.90
C GLN A 218 -22.00 29.92 20.11
N LYS A 219 -21.09 30.88 19.90
CA LYS A 219 -21.39 32.31 20.07
C LYS A 219 -22.05 32.95 18.86
N THR A 220 -21.69 32.53 17.65
CA THR A 220 -22.10 33.23 16.40
C THR A 220 -22.93 32.36 15.46
N GLY A 221 -23.07 31.06 15.69
CA GLY A 221 -23.75 30.11 14.81
C GLY A 221 -23.07 29.88 13.45
N LYS A 222 -21.98 30.61 13.16
CA LYS A 222 -21.21 30.51 11.92
C LYS A 222 -20.31 29.29 11.92
N VAL A 223 -20.06 28.75 10.72
CA VAL A 223 -19.14 27.64 10.47
C VAL A 223 -17.72 28.03 10.89
N LEU A 224 -16.97 27.08 11.46
CA LEU A 224 -15.66 27.34 12.06
C LEU A 224 -14.50 27.36 11.04
N ASP A 225 -13.84 28.50 10.92
CA ASP A 225 -12.64 28.65 10.08
C ASP A 225 -11.37 28.08 10.73
N LYS A 226 -11.28 28.11 12.07
CA LYS A 226 -10.13 27.60 12.85
C LYS A 226 -10.58 26.48 13.78
N TRP A 227 -9.79 25.42 13.82
CA TRP A 227 -10.10 24.21 14.56
C TRP A 227 -9.13 24.01 15.72
N THR A 228 -9.67 23.73 16.90
CA THR A 228 -8.90 23.33 18.09
C THR A 228 -8.53 21.85 18.01
N ALA A 229 -7.68 21.38 18.92
CA ALA A 229 -7.37 19.95 19.04
C ALA A 229 -8.63 19.09 19.26
N ALA A 230 -9.60 19.60 20.05
CA ALA A 230 -10.87 18.91 20.29
C ALA A 230 -11.70 18.73 19.00
N HIS A 231 -11.81 19.76 18.15
CA HIS A 231 -12.51 19.65 16.86
C HIS A 231 -11.83 18.63 15.94
N TRP A 232 -10.49 18.61 15.94
CA TRP A 232 -9.75 17.61 15.18
C TRP A 232 -9.98 16.20 15.71
N GLN A 233 -10.01 16.02 17.03
CA GLN A 233 -10.28 14.73 17.65
C GLN A 233 -11.68 14.20 17.26
N GLU A 234 -12.69 15.07 17.21
CA GLU A 234 -14.07 14.73 16.85
C GLU A 234 -14.21 14.14 15.44
N ILE A 235 -13.38 14.54 14.49
CA ILE A 235 -13.43 13.98 13.13
C ILE A 235 -12.40 12.88 12.88
N THR A 236 -11.26 12.92 13.58
CA THR A 236 -10.12 12.04 13.29
C THR A 236 -10.34 10.62 13.78
N TRP A 237 -11.19 10.40 14.80
CA TRP A 237 -11.56 9.06 15.24
C TRP A 237 -12.26 8.25 14.12
N ARG A 238 -12.96 8.93 13.20
CA ARG A 238 -13.66 8.29 12.07
C ARG A 238 -12.76 7.95 10.90
N LEU A 239 -11.51 8.42 10.88
CA LEU A 239 -10.58 8.18 9.77
C LEU A 239 -10.14 6.71 9.64
N GLY A 240 -10.33 5.93 10.70
CA GLY A 240 -9.78 4.58 10.81
C GLY A 240 -8.25 4.59 10.83
N TYR A 241 -7.67 3.44 10.49
CA TYR A 241 -6.23 3.26 10.40
C TYR A 241 -5.70 3.75 9.05
N THR A 242 -4.46 4.24 9.04
CA THR A 242 -3.73 4.53 7.80
C THR A 242 -2.67 3.46 7.59
N THR A 243 -2.71 2.75 6.48
CA THR A 243 -1.86 1.55 6.23
C THR A 243 -1.17 1.65 4.88
N ILE A 244 -0.39 0.63 4.50
CA ILE A 244 0.17 0.48 3.15
C ILE A 244 -0.90 0.58 2.04
N PHE A 245 -2.13 0.14 2.30
CA PHE A 245 -3.22 0.23 1.34
C PHE A 245 -3.67 1.67 1.07
N ASP A 246 -3.46 2.60 2.02
CA ASP A 246 -3.67 4.02 1.75
C ASP A 246 -2.57 4.60 0.85
N LEU A 247 -1.35 4.04 0.84
CA LEU A 247 -0.30 4.44 -0.11
C LEU A 247 -0.71 4.04 -1.52
N LEU A 248 -1.12 2.79 -1.69
CA LEU A 248 -1.58 2.27 -2.96
C LEU A 248 -2.81 3.04 -3.44
N GLY A 249 -3.69 3.44 -2.52
CA GLY A 249 -4.80 4.34 -2.82
C GLY A 249 -4.39 5.73 -3.33
N ARG A 250 -3.16 6.20 -3.04
CA ARG A 250 -2.62 7.44 -3.62
C ARG A 250 -2.25 7.27 -5.09
N LEU A 251 -1.83 6.09 -5.55
CA LEU A 251 -1.60 5.82 -6.98
C LEU A 251 -2.86 6.15 -7.80
N ARG A 252 -4.04 5.79 -7.26
CA ARG A 252 -5.32 6.13 -7.88
C ARG A 252 -5.62 7.64 -7.90
N ILE A 253 -5.20 8.38 -6.88
CA ILE A 253 -5.43 9.83 -6.80
C ILE A 253 -4.50 10.58 -7.75
N SER A 254 -3.26 10.10 -7.88
CA SER A 254 -2.29 10.64 -8.82
C SER A 254 -2.69 10.43 -10.27
N GLN A 255 -3.71 9.61 -10.58
CA GLN A 255 -4.35 9.52 -11.90
C GLN A 255 -4.97 10.84 -12.40
N THR A 256 -5.17 11.83 -11.52
CA THR A 256 -5.54 13.19 -11.97
C THR A 256 -4.33 13.80 -12.68
N SER A 257 -4.46 14.16 -13.97
CA SER A 257 -3.30 14.26 -14.90
C SER A 257 -2.16 15.16 -14.40
N ARG A 258 -2.48 16.19 -13.63
CA ARG A 258 -1.52 17.17 -13.11
C ARG A 258 -0.46 16.59 -12.14
N GLU A 259 -0.73 15.50 -11.42
CA GLU A 259 0.28 14.87 -10.56
C GLU A 259 1.20 13.96 -11.38
N ILE A 260 0.66 13.16 -12.32
CA ILE A 260 1.48 12.31 -13.18
C ILE A 260 2.36 13.13 -14.11
N GLU A 261 1.88 14.25 -14.68
CA GLU A 261 2.70 15.14 -15.50
C GLU A 261 3.97 15.57 -14.75
N ARG A 262 3.84 15.91 -13.46
CA ARG A 262 5.00 16.26 -12.60
C ARG A 262 5.94 15.10 -12.32
N PHE A 263 5.43 13.87 -12.32
CA PHE A 263 6.25 12.67 -12.15
C PHE A 263 7.00 12.30 -13.44
N VAL A 264 6.35 12.47 -14.60
CA VAL A 264 6.92 12.23 -15.93
C VAL A 264 8.05 13.23 -16.22
N GLU A 265 7.86 14.50 -15.85
CA GLU A 265 8.87 15.56 -16.01
C GLU A 265 10.04 15.45 -15.02
N ALA A 266 9.94 14.62 -13.99
CA ALA A 266 10.98 14.49 -13.00
C ALA A 266 12.10 13.54 -13.47
N ASP A 267 13.32 13.85 -13.04
CA ASP A 267 14.48 12.99 -13.22
C ASP A 267 14.59 12.04 -12.01
N ILE A 268 14.01 10.84 -12.15
CA ILE A 268 14.04 9.77 -11.15
C ILE A 268 14.34 8.43 -11.83
N ASP A 269 14.82 7.46 -11.05
CA ASP A 269 15.01 6.08 -11.53
C ASP A 269 13.66 5.36 -11.68
N PHE A 270 13.09 5.41 -12.89
CA PHE A 270 11.82 4.77 -13.20
C PHE A 270 11.91 3.24 -13.16
N THR A 271 13.05 2.67 -13.55
CA THR A 271 13.28 1.22 -13.49
C THR A 271 13.18 0.72 -12.05
N LEU A 272 13.87 1.38 -11.13
CA LEU A 272 13.82 1.08 -9.71
C LEU A 272 12.43 1.26 -9.12
N PHE A 273 11.71 2.30 -9.57
CA PHE A 273 10.33 2.52 -9.17
C PHE A 273 9.42 1.34 -9.56
N HIS A 274 9.41 0.95 -10.84
CA HIS A 274 8.55 -0.13 -11.34
C HIS A 274 8.92 -1.47 -10.72
N GLN A 275 10.21 -1.75 -10.53
CA GLN A 275 10.67 -2.96 -9.84
C GLN A 275 10.18 -2.99 -8.39
N SER A 276 10.31 -1.88 -7.66
CA SER A 276 9.81 -1.78 -6.29
C SER A 276 8.30 -1.96 -6.21
N LEU A 277 7.56 -1.35 -7.15
CA LEU A 277 6.11 -1.46 -7.25
C LEU A 277 5.68 -2.91 -7.53
N LEU A 278 6.31 -3.59 -8.48
CA LEU A 278 6.03 -4.98 -8.82
C LEU A 278 6.29 -5.93 -7.66
N ASN A 279 7.39 -5.73 -6.94
CA ASN A 279 7.70 -6.54 -5.76
C ASN A 279 6.64 -6.37 -4.66
N ILE A 280 6.20 -5.14 -4.41
CA ILE A 280 5.13 -4.85 -3.44
C ILE A 280 3.81 -5.48 -3.87
N VAL A 281 3.43 -5.35 -5.15
CA VAL A 281 2.22 -5.95 -5.73
C VAL A 281 2.25 -7.47 -5.57
N GLY A 282 3.32 -8.11 -6.05
CA GLY A 282 3.47 -9.56 -5.97
C GLY A 282 3.49 -10.04 -4.51
N TYR A 283 4.05 -9.23 -3.61
CA TYR A 283 4.07 -9.55 -2.19
C TYR A 283 2.68 -9.56 -1.56
N LEU A 284 1.91 -8.49 -1.77
CA LEU A 284 0.57 -8.35 -1.20
C LEU A 284 -0.42 -9.34 -1.83
N ASN A 285 -0.40 -9.51 -3.15
CA ASN A 285 -1.24 -10.49 -3.83
C ASN A 285 -0.90 -11.91 -3.38
N GLY A 286 0.38 -12.23 -3.17
CA GLY A 286 0.80 -13.51 -2.58
C GLY A 286 0.21 -13.78 -1.20
N ILE A 287 0.09 -12.76 -0.35
CA ILE A 287 -0.62 -12.90 0.94
C ILE A 287 -2.09 -13.18 0.72
N HIS A 288 -2.77 -12.37 -0.11
CA HIS A 288 -4.21 -12.52 -0.36
C HIS A 288 -4.54 -13.88 -0.96
N GLU A 289 -3.76 -14.32 -1.93
CA GLU A 289 -3.92 -15.62 -2.58
C GLU A 289 -3.69 -16.78 -1.61
N THR A 290 -2.79 -16.65 -0.64
CA THR A 290 -2.60 -17.68 0.39
C THR A 290 -3.83 -17.81 1.29
N TYR A 291 -4.47 -16.70 1.66
CA TYR A 291 -5.76 -16.74 2.37
C TYR A 291 -6.86 -17.38 1.51
N VAL A 292 -6.94 -16.99 0.22
CA VAL A 292 -7.94 -17.52 -0.71
C VAL A 292 -7.75 -19.02 -0.93
N ALA A 293 -6.53 -19.47 -1.15
CA ALA A 293 -6.20 -20.88 -1.30
C ALA A 293 -6.49 -21.68 -0.03
N LYS A 294 -6.22 -21.12 1.16
CA LYS A 294 -6.63 -21.74 2.44
C LYS A 294 -8.15 -21.90 2.53
N ALA A 295 -8.90 -20.88 2.09
CA ALA A 295 -10.35 -20.86 2.20
C ALA A 295 -11.06 -21.78 1.18
N MET A 296 -10.53 -21.87 -0.05
CA MET A 296 -11.06 -22.73 -1.11
C MET A 296 -10.59 -24.19 -1.00
N GLY A 297 -9.49 -24.44 -0.28
CA GLY A 297 -8.74 -25.68 -0.34
C GLY A 297 -7.64 -25.64 -1.42
N LEU A 298 -6.46 -26.16 -1.08
CA LEU A 298 -5.28 -26.10 -1.95
C LEU A 298 -5.51 -26.83 -3.28
N GLU A 299 -6.10 -28.02 -3.27
CA GLU A 299 -6.38 -28.79 -4.49
C GLU A 299 -7.27 -28.02 -5.47
N ARG A 300 -8.33 -27.38 -4.95
CA ARG A 300 -9.24 -26.58 -5.78
C ARG A 300 -8.54 -25.35 -6.35
N TYR A 301 -7.70 -24.70 -5.55
CA TYR A 301 -6.91 -23.57 -6.01
C TYR A 301 -5.87 -23.99 -7.07
N GLN A 302 -5.25 -25.17 -6.93
CA GLN A 302 -4.35 -25.74 -7.94
C GLN A 302 -5.08 -26.03 -9.26
N GLN A 303 -6.29 -26.60 -9.21
CA GLN A 303 -7.13 -26.80 -10.38
C GLN A 303 -7.42 -25.47 -11.09
N LEU A 304 -7.79 -24.44 -10.33
CA LEU A 304 -8.03 -23.11 -10.90
C LEU A 304 -6.80 -22.55 -11.61
N VAL A 305 -5.61 -22.71 -11.03
CA VAL A 305 -4.35 -22.27 -11.65
C VAL A 305 -4.04 -23.07 -12.93
N ALA A 306 -4.31 -24.37 -12.95
CA ALA A 306 -4.11 -25.21 -14.14
C ALA A 306 -5.08 -24.86 -15.30
N GLU A 307 -6.27 -24.37 -14.97
CA GLU A 307 -7.32 -23.98 -15.94
C GLU A 307 -7.18 -22.52 -16.42
N LEU A 308 -6.08 -21.84 -16.10
CA LEU A 308 -5.87 -20.45 -16.46
C LEU A 308 -5.87 -20.23 -17.99
N PRO A 309 -6.30 -19.05 -18.46
CA PRO A 309 -6.15 -18.66 -19.87
C PRO A 309 -4.69 -18.67 -20.31
N ARG A 310 -4.43 -18.92 -21.60
CA ARG A 310 -3.07 -19.06 -22.18
C ARG A 310 -2.07 -17.96 -21.78
N HIS A 311 -2.51 -16.71 -21.66
CA HIS A 311 -1.64 -15.59 -21.29
C HIS A 311 -1.18 -15.60 -19.82
N LEU A 312 -1.85 -16.40 -18.97
CA LEU A 312 -1.51 -16.61 -17.55
C LEU A 312 -0.95 -18.00 -17.27
N GLN A 313 -0.97 -18.91 -18.25
CA GLN A 313 -0.31 -20.22 -18.13
C GLN A 313 1.20 -20.07 -18.12
N ASN A 314 1.90 -20.89 -17.36
CA ASN A 314 3.36 -20.83 -17.15
C ASN A 314 3.85 -19.43 -16.71
N SER A 315 3.01 -18.70 -15.96
CA SER A 315 3.29 -17.32 -15.55
C SER A 315 3.68 -17.21 -14.08
N PHE A 316 3.82 -15.97 -13.60
CA PHE A 316 4.05 -15.63 -12.20
C PHE A 316 3.02 -16.25 -11.23
N VAL A 317 1.82 -16.62 -11.70
CA VAL A 317 0.78 -17.24 -10.86
C VAL A 317 1.19 -18.65 -10.43
N GLU A 318 1.68 -19.47 -11.37
CA GLU A 318 2.18 -20.82 -11.08
C GLU A 318 3.42 -20.77 -10.19
N GLU A 319 4.32 -19.83 -10.48
CA GLU A 319 5.52 -19.65 -9.67
C GLU A 319 5.19 -19.23 -8.23
N ARG A 320 4.22 -18.32 -8.05
CA ARG A 320 3.72 -17.92 -6.74
C ARG A 320 3.01 -19.05 -6.00
N LEU A 321 2.23 -19.87 -6.71
CA LEU A 321 1.63 -21.07 -6.14
C LEU A 321 2.72 -21.99 -5.57
N ARG A 322 3.77 -22.25 -6.36
CA ARG A 322 4.88 -23.16 -6.02
C ARG A 322 5.73 -22.65 -4.86
N THR A 323 6.11 -21.37 -4.89
CA THR A 323 7.11 -20.81 -3.97
C THR A 323 6.52 -20.18 -2.72
N ARG A 324 5.25 -19.76 -2.76
CA ARG A 324 4.65 -18.98 -1.67
C ARG A 324 3.37 -19.57 -1.13
N VAL A 325 2.40 -19.94 -1.97
CA VAL A 325 1.08 -20.37 -1.50
C VAL A 325 1.12 -21.81 -0.97
N ALA A 326 1.52 -22.77 -1.79
CA ALA A 326 1.52 -24.19 -1.43
C ALA A 326 2.44 -24.51 -0.23
N PRO A 327 3.67 -23.97 -0.12
CA PRO A 327 4.54 -24.25 1.02
C PRO A 327 3.94 -23.82 2.36
N GLN A 328 3.15 -22.74 2.36
CA GLN A 328 2.45 -22.33 3.58
C GLN A 328 1.41 -23.40 3.93
N LEU A 329 0.58 -23.86 2.99
CA LEU A 329 -0.53 -24.76 3.27
C LEU A 329 -0.16 -26.25 3.48
N ASN A 330 1.00 -26.69 2.98
CA ASN A 330 1.43 -28.09 3.02
C ASN A 330 2.13 -28.53 4.32
N THR A 331 2.54 -27.59 5.17
CA THR A 331 3.06 -27.93 6.51
C THR A 331 1.91 -28.45 7.36
N GLN A 332 1.71 -29.76 7.34
CA GLN A 332 0.90 -30.47 8.33
C GLN A 332 1.33 -29.99 9.72
N GLU A 333 0.34 -29.61 10.53
CA GLU A 333 0.51 -29.36 11.96
C GLU A 333 1.24 -30.56 12.57
N THR A 334 2.56 -30.44 12.80
CA THR A 334 3.20 -31.32 13.77
C THR A 334 2.66 -30.85 15.10
N PRO A 335 1.80 -31.61 15.80
CA PRO A 335 1.38 -31.22 17.12
C PRO A 335 2.65 -31.27 17.95
N VAL A 336 3.13 -30.11 18.40
CA VAL A 336 4.14 -30.09 19.46
C VAL A 336 3.44 -30.69 20.67
N LEU A 337 3.61 -32.00 20.84
CA LEU A 337 3.34 -32.72 22.07
C LEU A 337 4.00 -31.92 23.19
N ARG A 338 3.19 -31.14 23.91
CA ARG A 338 3.58 -30.63 25.22
C ARG A 338 3.71 -31.86 26.10
N MET A 339 4.92 -32.40 26.17
CA MET A 339 5.28 -33.29 27.25
C MET A 339 5.15 -32.46 28.52
N ALA A 340 4.16 -32.83 29.34
CA ALA A 340 4.10 -32.40 30.72
C ALA A 340 5.35 -32.94 31.43
N ALA A 341 6.11 -32.03 32.02
CA ALA A 341 7.06 -32.31 33.09
C ALA A 341 6.91 -31.20 34.13
#